data_AF-A0A4R2RPU3-F1
#
_entry.id   AF-A0A4R2RPU3-F1
#
_cell.length_a   1.000
_cell.length_b   1.000
_cell.length_c   1.000
_cell.angle_alpha   90.00
_cell.angle_beta   90.00
_cell.angle_gamma   90.00
#
_symmetry.space_group_name_H-M   'P 1'
#
loop_
_entity.id
_entity.type
_entity.pdbx_description
1 polymer ?
#
loop_
_entity_poly.entity_id
_entity_poly.type
_entity_poly.pdbx_seq_one_letter_code
_entity_poly.pdbx_strand_id
1 'polypeptide(L)'
;MKLLKKLFRSAGRSRPATAAEPASTASAEAVHAHPSKPRRPVTLSSMGRDWVTIEELDLFGTPITSPNGRFTIVTGSVLGGDRHPDGRRDGMYALLEGRNLLAHGALERPHDAKVANNGTFVLNDWMHSGEMVGRFVGHRVDGSQAFSHQFSANLACNGLSADGRYAACQTLSSPGSPDDSRVALFDVEAGELVARLRPGCGTANGFEFDTAQGRLHVLTNDGDRETYGLDGEMVDRQDWLDRRIGRGDLRVIGTLVTDNAHRADAALAARLMEGLAHTATSGDAWSRARAERLSGELHEDLGNGVEALDAYERALRLDPQVGVSRKADKLREQLAGPAAAPTRRMSRFERQAQRLGIRHELIALETGGPKQWRLGRDREFGPVEAAALDHYAAEDWSGAASEGGLILTLIKAASFARLAPRNADTFIEALYQQNVAFEEDRFEPAHMVETVRRADLAQIAANWKVISATAGTTPAYYPGVRWEHVEGLFGALGSERLAAIASSFATAPYDLRAGWPDLTLWRDREVRFAEIKSPTDQMHASQSRLITTVLVPLGFDVALVEVQRSAPA
;
A
#
# COMPACT_ATOMS: atom_id res chain seq x y z
N MET A 1 52.64 -2.56 -8.83
CA MET A 1 52.49 -3.00 -10.24
C MET A 1 51.29 -2.27 -10.82
N LYS A 2 51.53 -1.19 -11.57
CA LYS A 2 51.46 -1.21 -13.05
C LYS A 2 50.10 -1.69 -13.57
N LEU A 3 49.16 -0.77 -13.75
CA LEU A 3 48.64 -0.35 -15.06
C LEU A 3 47.61 0.77 -14.88
N LEU A 4 47.47 1.62 -15.90
CA LEU A 4 46.43 2.64 -16.11
C LEU A 4 46.62 4.01 -15.46
N LYS A 5 47.72 4.68 -15.86
CA LYS A 5 47.78 6.14 -16.11
C LYS A 5 48.02 6.33 -17.61
N LYS A 6 47.01 6.84 -18.34
CA LYS A 6 46.99 7.39 -19.72
C LYS A 6 45.48 7.41 -20.08
N LEU A 7 44.78 8.49 -20.40
CA LEU A 7 45.15 9.75 -21.03
C LEU A 7 44.21 10.87 -20.53
N PHE A 8 44.78 11.99 -20.10
CA PHE A 8 44.14 13.31 -20.12
C PHE A 8 45.15 14.25 -20.75
N ARG A 9 44.83 14.78 -21.94
CA ARG A 9 45.35 16.02 -22.56
C ARG A 9 44.81 16.11 -23.98
N SER A 10 43.82 16.96 -24.20
CA SER A 10 44.00 18.12 -25.08
C SER A 10 42.88 19.12 -24.83
N ALA A 11 43.29 20.33 -24.47
CA ALA A 11 42.46 21.52 -24.51
C ALA A 11 42.46 22.07 -25.94
N GLY A 12 41.32 22.51 -26.42
CA GLY A 12 41.17 23.32 -27.63
C GLY A 12 40.28 24.52 -27.30
N ARG A 13 40.90 25.70 -27.21
CA ARG A 13 40.24 27.00 -27.07
C ARG A 13 39.58 27.40 -28.39
N SER A 14 38.40 28.01 -28.33
CA SER A 14 38.03 29.09 -29.26
C SER A 14 37.06 30.07 -28.60
N ARG A 15 37.15 31.32 -29.08
CA ARG A 15 36.80 32.62 -28.47
C ARG A 15 35.29 32.95 -28.45
N PRO A 16 34.89 33.98 -27.66
CA PRO A 16 33.51 34.47 -27.63
C PRO A 16 33.22 35.31 -28.86
N ALA A 17 32.01 35.17 -29.41
CA ALA A 17 31.47 36.07 -30.42
C ALA A 17 30.45 37.01 -29.77
N THR A 18 30.64 38.28 -30.09
CA THR A 18 29.99 39.49 -29.61
C THR A 18 28.55 39.68 -30.07
N ALA A 19 27.84 40.47 -29.26
CA ALA A 19 26.56 41.13 -29.45
C ALA A 19 26.10 41.43 -30.89
N ALA A 20 24.81 41.20 -31.12
CA ALA A 20 23.99 41.92 -32.09
C ALA A 20 22.55 42.02 -31.55
N GLU A 21 22.17 43.20 -31.06
CA GLU A 21 20.81 43.74 -31.22
C GLU A 21 20.76 44.42 -32.61
N PRO A 22 19.59 44.55 -33.31
CA PRO A 22 18.43 45.29 -32.77
C PRO A 22 17.02 44.90 -33.26
N ALA A 23 16.00 45.56 -32.66
CA ALA A 23 14.70 45.96 -33.24
C ALA A 23 13.71 44.83 -33.64
N SER A 24 12.39 44.96 -33.71
CA SER A 24 11.35 45.94 -33.36
C SER A 24 10.03 45.29 -33.82
N THR A 25 8.97 45.39 -33.03
CA THR A 25 7.53 45.42 -33.43
C THR A 25 6.92 44.31 -34.31
N ALA A 26 5.97 43.60 -33.68
CA ALA A 26 4.63 43.23 -34.17
C ALA A 26 4.47 42.40 -35.46
N SER A 27 3.95 41.17 -35.31
CA SER A 27 2.83 40.68 -36.13
C SER A 27 2.11 39.54 -35.40
N ALA A 28 0.79 39.65 -35.27
CA ALA A 28 -0.06 38.54 -34.90
C ALA A 28 -0.06 37.52 -36.05
N GLU A 29 0.56 36.36 -35.85
CA GLU A 29 0.52 35.29 -36.84
C GLU A 29 -0.83 34.57 -36.77
N ALA A 30 -1.51 34.61 -37.92
CA ALA A 30 -2.75 33.94 -38.18
C ALA A 30 -2.59 32.42 -38.08
N VAL A 31 -3.42 31.81 -37.25
CA VAL A 31 -3.61 30.36 -37.17
C VAL A 31 -4.00 29.86 -38.57
N HIS A 32 -3.10 29.13 -39.23
CA HIS A 32 -3.38 28.45 -40.49
C HIS A 32 -4.46 27.37 -40.26
N ALA A 33 -5.68 27.68 -40.67
CA ALA A 33 -6.78 26.72 -40.67
C ALA A 33 -6.52 25.62 -41.71
N HIS A 34 -6.25 24.40 -41.25
CA HIS A 34 -6.30 23.20 -42.08
C HIS A 34 -7.77 22.90 -42.48
N PRO A 35 -8.00 22.38 -43.70
CA PRO A 35 -9.36 22.13 -44.20
C PRO A 35 -10.05 21.07 -43.33
N SER A 36 -11.08 21.49 -42.59
CA SER A 36 -11.84 20.62 -41.70
C SER A 36 -12.64 19.59 -42.49
N LYS A 37 -12.51 18.31 -42.14
CA LYS A 37 -13.49 17.27 -42.50
C LYS A 37 -14.92 17.75 -42.16
N PRO A 38 -15.95 17.30 -42.91
CA PRO A 38 -17.33 17.71 -42.65
C PRO A 38 -17.72 17.34 -41.21
N ARG A 39 -18.17 18.35 -40.45
CA ARG A 39 -18.64 18.22 -39.08
C ARG A 39 -19.95 17.44 -39.07
N ARG A 40 -19.98 16.30 -38.36
CA ARG A 40 -21.19 15.46 -38.26
C ARG A 40 -21.87 15.72 -36.91
N PRO A 41 -23.11 16.22 -36.87
CA PRO A 41 -23.83 16.35 -35.61
C PRO A 41 -24.10 14.96 -35.02
N VAL A 42 -24.06 14.87 -33.69
CA VAL A 42 -24.34 13.64 -32.92
C VAL A 42 -25.36 13.89 -31.81
N THR A 43 -26.01 12.81 -31.41
CA THR A 43 -27.01 12.77 -30.35
C THR A 43 -26.34 12.36 -29.05
N LEU A 44 -26.43 13.24 -28.04
CA LEU A 44 -25.86 13.02 -26.71
C LEU A 44 -26.97 12.78 -25.69
N SER A 45 -26.97 11.58 -25.11
CA SER A 45 -27.90 11.17 -24.06
C SER A 45 -27.15 11.08 -22.73
N SER A 46 -27.48 11.94 -21.76
CA SER A 46 -26.83 11.95 -20.45
C SER A 46 -27.44 10.92 -19.50
N MET A 47 -26.59 10.12 -18.86
CA MET A 47 -26.99 9.16 -17.83
C MET A 47 -26.34 9.53 -16.50
N GLY A 48 -27.09 10.24 -15.65
CA GLY A 48 -26.55 10.81 -14.41
C GLY A 48 -25.62 12.00 -14.66
N ARG A 49 -24.71 12.27 -13.72
CA ARG A 49 -23.77 13.42 -13.80
C ARG A 49 -22.49 13.11 -14.59
N ASP A 50 -22.10 11.84 -14.66
CA ASP A 50 -20.72 11.47 -15.03
C ASP A 50 -20.61 10.66 -16.33
N TRP A 51 -21.74 10.32 -16.98
CA TRP A 51 -21.76 9.43 -18.13
C TRP A 51 -22.64 9.95 -19.27
N VAL A 52 -22.17 9.71 -20.50
CA VAL A 52 -22.90 10.05 -21.73
C VAL A 52 -22.89 8.89 -22.71
N THR A 53 -23.92 8.85 -23.55
CA THR A 53 -23.98 7.99 -24.73
C THR A 53 -23.92 8.85 -25.99
N ILE A 54 -23.07 8.48 -26.95
CA ILE A 54 -23.09 8.98 -28.32
C ILE A 54 -23.75 7.91 -29.20
N GLU A 55 -25.00 8.13 -29.57
CA GLU A 55 -25.84 7.13 -30.23
C GLU A 55 -25.26 6.70 -31.58
N GLU A 56 -24.72 7.63 -32.36
CA GLU A 56 -24.17 7.35 -33.69
C GLU A 56 -22.88 6.51 -33.66
N LEU A 57 -22.27 6.36 -32.49
CA LEU A 57 -21.06 5.56 -32.29
C LEU A 57 -21.29 4.35 -31.37
N ASP A 58 -22.51 4.16 -30.86
CA ASP A 58 -22.81 3.23 -29.75
C ASP A 58 -21.82 3.38 -28.57
N LEU A 59 -21.29 4.59 -28.36
CA LEU A 59 -20.26 4.88 -27.39
C LEU A 59 -20.89 5.27 -26.07
N PHE A 60 -20.67 4.48 -25.03
CA PHE A 60 -20.99 4.84 -23.65
C PHE A 60 -19.71 5.14 -22.89
N GLY A 61 -19.59 6.33 -22.30
CA GLY A 61 -18.35 6.74 -21.67
C GLY A 61 -18.42 8.00 -20.82
N THR A 62 -17.27 8.36 -20.27
CA THR A 62 -17.10 9.55 -19.42
C THR A 62 -16.73 10.76 -20.29
N PRO A 63 -17.47 11.89 -20.19
CA PRO A 63 -17.11 13.12 -20.88
C PRO A 63 -16.07 13.93 -20.09
N ILE A 64 -15.09 14.48 -20.78
CA ILE A 64 -14.06 15.37 -20.23
C ILE A 64 -14.01 16.62 -21.11
N THR A 65 -14.14 17.80 -20.50
CA THR A 65 -14.26 19.08 -21.22
C THR A 65 -12.98 19.89 -21.13
N SER A 66 -12.62 20.60 -22.20
CA SER A 66 -11.45 21.47 -22.25
C SER A 66 -11.57 22.65 -21.28
N PRO A 67 -10.45 23.25 -20.83
CA PRO A 67 -10.49 24.37 -19.89
C PRO A 67 -11.37 25.56 -20.32
N ASN A 68 -11.45 25.84 -21.63
CA ASN A 68 -12.30 26.88 -22.20
C ASN A 68 -13.76 26.45 -22.48
N GLY A 69 -14.14 25.21 -22.16
CA GLY A 69 -15.49 24.69 -22.36
C GLY A 69 -15.85 24.32 -23.81
N ARG A 70 -14.93 24.50 -24.77
CA ARG A 70 -15.22 24.40 -26.21
C ARG A 70 -15.27 22.96 -26.73
N PHE A 71 -14.38 22.11 -26.23
CA PHE A 71 -14.22 20.75 -26.69
C PHE A 71 -14.56 19.76 -25.60
N THR A 72 -15.16 18.63 -25.97
CA THR A 72 -15.42 17.52 -25.05
C THR A 72 -14.89 16.24 -25.67
N ILE A 73 -14.03 15.53 -24.95
CA ILE A 73 -13.64 14.16 -25.31
C ILE A 73 -14.45 13.17 -24.47
N VAL A 74 -15.01 12.17 -25.11
CA VAL A 74 -15.71 11.06 -24.46
C VAL A 74 -14.85 9.81 -24.64
N THR A 75 -14.59 9.09 -23.55
CA THR A 75 -13.87 7.81 -23.58
C THR A 75 -14.69 6.72 -22.91
N GLY A 76 -14.75 5.54 -23.51
CA GLY A 76 -15.48 4.43 -22.93
C GLY A 76 -15.48 3.20 -23.83
N SER A 77 -16.58 2.45 -23.81
CA SER A 77 -16.72 1.20 -24.56
C SER A 77 -17.88 1.29 -25.54
N VAL A 78 -17.77 0.53 -26.63
CA VAL A 78 -18.85 0.34 -27.59
C VAL A 78 -19.86 -0.65 -27.00
N LEU A 79 -21.12 -0.21 -26.83
CA LEU A 79 -22.18 -1.00 -26.19
C LEU A 79 -22.49 -2.31 -26.94
N GLY A 80 -22.37 -2.30 -28.26
CA GLY A 80 -22.68 -3.42 -29.17
C GLY A 80 -21.47 -4.25 -29.67
N GLY A 81 -20.24 -3.96 -29.24
CA GLY A 81 -19.05 -4.65 -29.76
C GLY A 81 -18.92 -6.13 -29.36
N ASP A 82 -18.06 -6.88 -30.04
CA ASP A 82 -17.68 -8.22 -29.58
C ASP A 82 -16.93 -8.12 -28.25
N ARG A 83 -17.12 -9.13 -27.40
CA ARG A 83 -16.32 -9.28 -26.17
C ARG A 83 -15.15 -10.21 -26.46
N HIS A 84 -13.99 -9.88 -25.92
CA HIS A 84 -12.88 -10.81 -25.81
C HIS A 84 -13.30 -12.04 -24.99
N PRO A 85 -12.63 -13.20 -25.16
CA PRO A 85 -12.96 -14.45 -24.44
C PRO A 85 -12.98 -14.32 -22.91
N ASP A 86 -12.29 -13.32 -22.38
CA ASP A 86 -12.23 -12.99 -20.95
C ASP A 86 -13.27 -11.93 -20.51
N GLY A 87 -14.18 -11.56 -21.41
CA GLY A 87 -15.26 -10.60 -21.16
C GLY A 87 -14.89 -9.13 -21.37
N ARG A 88 -13.64 -8.81 -21.72
CA ARG A 88 -13.19 -7.42 -21.97
C ARG A 88 -13.75 -6.89 -23.30
N ARG A 89 -13.88 -5.58 -23.42
CA ARG A 89 -14.29 -4.87 -24.66
C ARG A 89 -13.20 -3.89 -25.04
N ASP A 90 -12.98 -3.75 -26.34
CA ASP A 90 -12.15 -2.66 -26.87
C ASP A 90 -12.80 -1.32 -26.51
N GLY A 91 -11.96 -0.34 -26.22
CA GLY A 91 -12.38 1.00 -25.93
C GLY A 91 -12.42 1.91 -27.16
N MET A 92 -13.07 3.05 -26.98
CA MET A 92 -13.23 4.06 -28.01
C MET A 92 -13.17 5.45 -27.41
N TYR A 93 -12.70 6.40 -28.21
CA TYR A 93 -12.79 7.82 -27.90
C TYR A 93 -13.56 8.58 -29.00
N ALA A 94 -14.17 9.70 -28.62
CA ALA A 94 -14.79 10.65 -29.53
C ALA A 94 -14.54 12.09 -29.06
N LEU A 95 -14.07 12.95 -29.96
CA LEU A 95 -13.86 14.38 -29.73
C LEU A 95 -15.00 15.18 -30.35
N LEU A 96 -15.58 16.08 -29.56
CA LEU A 96 -16.72 16.92 -29.92
C LEU A 96 -16.39 18.40 -29.78
N GLU A 97 -16.99 19.23 -30.64
CA GLU A 97 -17.16 20.67 -30.42
C GLU A 97 -18.67 20.98 -30.38
N GLY A 98 -19.19 21.21 -29.18
CA GLY A 98 -20.63 21.18 -28.93
C GLY A 98 -21.21 19.80 -29.25
N ARG A 99 -22.13 19.74 -30.23
CA ARG A 99 -22.71 18.47 -30.72
C ARG A 99 -22.08 17.96 -32.01
N ASN A 100 -20.97 18.54 -32.45
CA ASN A 100 -20.32 18.13 -33.69
C ASN A 100 -19.20 17.15 -33.39
N LEU A 101 -19.27 15.96 -33.96
CA LEU A 101 -18.18 14.99 -33.97
C LEU A 101 -17.06 15.47 -34.88
N LEU A 102 -15.88 15.67 -34.28
CA LEU A 102 -14.67 16.10 -34.96
C LEU A 102 -13.75 14.91 -35.27
N ALA A 103 -13.60 14.01 -34.32
CA ALA A 103 -12.75 12.82 -34.44
C ALA A 103 -13.26 11.69 -33.56
N HIS A 104 -12.97 10.45 -33.94
CA HIS A 104 -13.15 9.27 -33.10
C HIS A 104 -12.13 8.19 -33.48
N GLY A 105 -11.89 7.25 -32.58
CA GLY A 105 -10.96 6.15 -32.81
C GLY A 105 -11.05 5.08 -31.73
N ALA A 106 -10.43 3.93 -32.02
CA ALA A 106 -10.39 2.79 -31.10
C ALA A 106 -9.04 2.74 -30.38
N LEU A 107 -9.08 2.35 -29.11
CA LEU A 107 -7.92 2.01 -28.28
C LEU A 107 -8.29 0.75 -27.49
N GLU A 108 -7.30 0.01 -27.01
CA GLU A 108 -7.58 -1.20 -26.24
C GLU A 108 -8.33 -0.85 -24.95
N ARG A 109 -7.74 0.02 -24.12
CA ARG A 109 -8.29 0.46 -22.84
C ARG A 109 -7.99 1.94 -22.59
N PRO A 110 -8.69 2.87 -23.26
CA PRO A 110 -8.52 4.30 -23.07
C PRO A 110 -8.87 4.69 -21.63
N HIS A 111 -7.98 5.46 -21.01
CA HIS A 111 -8.08 5.91 -19.64
C HIS A 111 -7.46 7.32 -19.52
N ASP A 112 -7.93 8.07 -18.53
CA ASP A 112 -7.38 9.37 -18.14
C ASP A 112 -7.25 10.38 -19.31
N ALA A 113 -8.28 10.54 -20.13
CA ALA A 113 -8.20 11.49 -21.25
C ALA A 113 -8.08 12.95 -20.79
N LYS A 114 -7.47 13.79 -21.63
CA LYS A 114 -7.39 15.24 -21.48
C LYS A 114 -7.57 15.90 -22.84
N VAL A 115 -8.19 17.08 -22.86
CA VAL A 115 -8.40 17.88 -24.08
C VAL A 115 -8.06 19.35 -23.83
N ALA A 116 -7.30 19.94 -24.74
CA ALA A 116 -6.81 21.32 -24.68
C ALA A 116 -7.78 22.30 -25.37
N ASN A 117 -7.51 23.59 -25.22
CA ASN A 117 -8.34 24.67 -25.76
C ASN A 117 -8.33 24.78 -27.28
N ASN A 118 -7.34 24.16 -27.94
CA ASN A 118 -7.24 24.05 -29.40
C ASN A 118 -7.80 22.72 -29.94
N GLY A 119 -8.32 21.85 -29.07
CA GLY A 119 -8.89 20.55 -29.44
C GLY A 119 -7.86 19.42 -29.56
N THR A 120 -6.57 19.67 -29.31
CA THR A 120 -5.57 18.60 -29.09
C THR A 120 -5.97 17.80 -27.86
N PHE A 121 -5.75 16.48 -27.89
CA PHE A 121 -6.10 15.60 -26.79
C PHE A 121 -5.09 14.47 -26.61
N VAL A 122 -5.00 13.95 -25.38
CA VAL A 122 -4.13 12.83 -25.03
C VAL A 122 -4.89 11.79 -24.22
N LEU A 123 -4.45 10.53 -24.28
CA LEU A 123 -5.01 9.42 -23.54
C LEU A 123 -3.91 8.46 -23.07
N ASN A 124 -4.13 7.84 -21.90
CA ASN A 124 -3.45 6.60 -21.56
C ASN A 124 -4.23 5.44 -22.19
N ASP A 125 -3.54 4.51 -22.82
CA ASP A 125 -4.08 3.21 -23.22
C ASP A 125 -3.44 2.14 -22.34
N TRP A 126 -4.25 1.52 -21.49
CA TRP A 126 -3.79 0.51 -20.53
C TRP A 126 -3.57 -0.87 -21.15
N MET A 127 -3.98 -1.10 -22.40
CA MET A 127 -3.78 -2.35 -23.15
C MET A 127 -4.41 -3.62 -22.51
N HIS A 128 -4.63 -4.67 -23.30
CA HIS A 128 -5.17 -5.95 -22.83
C HIS A 128 -4.10 -6.91 -22.27
N SER A 129 -2.86 -6.45 -22.11
CA SER A 129 -1.74 -7.26 -21.63
C SER A 129 -1.83 -7.59 -20.14
N GLY A 130 -1.31 -8.77 -19.76
CA GLY A 130 -1.00 -9.10 -18.35
C GLY A 130 0.39 -8.64 -17.92
N GLU A 131 1.17 -8.06 -18.84
CA GLU A 131 2.49 -7.50 -18.59
C GLU A 131 2.41 -6.05 -18.11
N MET A 132 3.51 -5.53 -17.55
CA MET A 132 3.62 -4.11 -17.15
C MET A 132 3.87 -3.25 -18.39
N VAL A 133 2.82 -2.97 -19.16
CA VAL A 133 2.90 -2.15 -20.36
C VAL A 133 1.78 -1.13 -20.40
N GLY A 134 2.06 0.01 -21.01
CA GLY A 134 1.07 1.05 -21.26
C GLY A 134 1.48 1.92 -22.42
N ARG A 135 0.51 2.52 -23.10
CA ARG A 135 0.76 3.36 -24.26
C ARG A 135 0.17 4.75 -24.04
N PHE A 136 0.98 5.79 -24.19
CA PHE A 136 0.51 7.17 -24.13
C PHE A 136 0.37 7.69 -25.56
N VAL A 137 -0.81 8.20 -25.89
CA VAL A 137 -1.12 8.70 -27.24
C VAL A 137 -1.56 10.16 -27.19
N GLY A 138 -1.16 10.91 -28.20
CA GLY A 138 -1.60 12.28 -28.42
C GLY A 138 -2.12 12.47 -29.83
N HIS A 139 -3.18 13.26 -29.96
CA HIS A 139 -3.89 13.49 -31.21
C HIS A 139 -4.17 14.98 -31.40
N ARG A 140 -4.17 15.41 -32.66
CA ARG A 140 -4.65 16.75 -33.06
C ARG A 140 -6.17 16.76 -33.13
N VAL A 141 -6.75 17.96 -33.24
CA VAL A 141 -8.21 18.19 -33.29
C VAL A 141 -8.94 17.44 -34.40
N ASP A 142 -8.25 17.10 -35.50
CA ASP A 142 -8.81 16.34 -36.62
C ASP A 142 -8.73 14.80 -36.42
N GLY A 143 -8.22 14.36 -35.28
CA GLY A 143 -8.00 12.97 -34.90
C GLY A 143 -6.68 12.38 -35.39
N SER A 144 -5.88 13.11 -36.18
CA SER A 144 -4.56 12.63 -36.60
C SER A 144 -3.67 12.41 -35.38
N GLN A 145 -3.01 11.26 -35.33
CA GLN A 145 -2.12 10.91 -34.23
C GLN A 145 -0.85 11.75 -34.32
N ALA A 146 -0.61 12.56 -33.30
CA ALA A 146 0.60 13.35 -33.14
C ALA A 146 1.77 12.47 -32.67
N PHE A 147 1.52 11.61 -31.68
CA PHE A 147 2.48 10.61 -31.20
C PHE A 147 1.78 9.40 -30.58
N SER A 148 2.50 8.29 -30.50
CA SER A 148 2.12 7.10 -29.73
C SER A 148 3.38 6.49 -29.14
N HIS A 149 3.52 6.53 -27.82
CA HIS A 149 4.68 6.03 -27.10
C HIS A 149 4.29 4.88 -26.18
N GLN A 150 4.86 3.69 -26.42
CA GLN A 150 4.68 2.54 -25.55
C GLN A 150 5.79 2.50 -24.50
N PHE A 151 5.41 2.23 -23.27
CA PHE A 151 6.29 2.06 -22.13
C PHE A 151 6.29 0.60 -21.66
N SER A 152 7.42 0.19 -21.11
CA SER A 152 7.61 -1.07 -20.38
C SER A 152 7.22 -0.95 -18.90
N ALA A 153 6.21 -0.13 -18.64
CA ALA A 153 5.60 0.10 -17.35
C ALA A 153 4.13 0.49 -17.53
N ASN A 154 3.29 0.19 -16.54
CA ASN A 154 1.92 0.69 -16.50
C ASN A 154 1.89 2.22 -16.35
N LEU A 155 0.87 2.89 -16.89
CA LEU A 155 0.70 4.34 -16.77
C LEU A 155 -0.18 4.70 -15.56
N ALA A 156 0.28 5.67 -14.76
CA ALA A 156 -0.42 6.17 -13.59
C ALA A 156 -1.41 7.29 -13.97
N CYS A 157 -0.89 8.47 -14.29
CA CYS A 157 -1.65 9.68 -14.62
C CYS A 157 -0.99 10.42 -15.79
N ASN A 158 -1.73 11.33 -16.43
CA ASN A 158 -1.21 12.23 -17.44
C ASN A 158 -1.72 13.68 -17.28
N GLY A 159 -1.17 14.58 -18.09
CA GLY A 159 -1.56 15.97 -18.18
C GLY A 159 -1.30 16.55 -19.56
N LEU A 160 -2.01 17.64 -19.87
CA LEU A 160 -1.93 18.34 -21.14
C LEU A 160 -2.01 19.85 -20.87
N SER A 161 -1.12 20.64 -21.47
CA SER A 161 -1.15 22.09 -21.38
C SER A 161 -2.42 22.65 -22.01
N ALA A 162 -2.93 23.77 -21.49
CA ALA A 162 -4.18 24.35 -21.98
C ALA A 162 -4.12 24.78 -23.45
N ASP A 163 -2.93 25.14 -23.96
CA ASP A 163 -2.67 25.43 -25.38
C ASP A 163 -2.42 24.16 -26.22
N GLY A 164 -2.36 22.98 -25.60
CA GLY A 164 -2.18 21.69 -26.27
C GLY A 164 -0.76 21.42 -26.77
N ARG A 165 0.22 22.25 -26.42
CA ARG A 165 1.61 22.11 -26.89
C ARG A 165 2.40 21.03 -26.14
N TYR A 166 2.18 20.88 -24.84
CA TYR A 166 2.96 19.95 -24.01
C TYR A 166 2.07 18.94 -23.31
N ALA A 167 2.52 17.70 -23.26
CA ALA A 167 1.85 16.61 -22.55
C ALA A 167 2.82 15.85 -21.67
N ALA A 168 2.38 15.39 -20.51
CA ALA A 168 3.19 14.56 -19.62
C ALA A 168 2.41 13.32 -19.19
N CYS A 169 3.11 12.20 -19.02
CA CYS A 169 2.55 11.01 -18.37
C CYS A 169 3.56 10.44 -17.37
N GLN A 170 3.04 9.80 -16.32
CA GLN A 170 3.88 9.07 -15.38
C GLN A 170 3.72 7.57 -15.53
N THR A 171 4.85 6.87 -15.54
CA THR A 171 4.92 5.41 -15.43
C THR A 171 4.99 4.97 -13.97
N LEU A 172 4.39 3.81 -13.67
CA LEU A 172 4.48 3.14 -12.38
C LEU A 172 5.82 2.42 -12.23
N SER A 173 6.06 1.82 -11.05
CA SER A 173 7.28 1.07 -10.82
C SER A 173 7.38 -0.13 -11.75
N SER A 174 8.55 -0.28 -12.37
CA SER A 174 8.92 -1.40 -13.24
C SER A 174 10.40 -1.69 -13.02
N PRO A 175 10.76 -2.37 -11.92
CA PRO A 175 12.14 -2.53 -11.51
C PRO A 175 13.02 -3.12 -12.63
N GLY A 176 14.14 -2.45 -12.93
CA GLY A 176 15.07 -2.84 -14.00
C GLY A 176 14.74 -2.28 -15.38
N SER A 177 13.61 -1.58 -15.55
CA SER A 177 13.26 -0.87 -16.79
C SER A 177 13.74 0.59 -16.78
N PRO A 178 14.10 1.17 -17.95
CA PRO A 178 14.27 2.63 -18.08
C PRO A 178 13.02 3.42 -17.71
N ASP A 179 11.83 2.79 -17.82
CA ASP A 179 10.52 3.36 -17.53
C ASP A 179 10.11 3.20 -16.06
N ASP A 180 11.00 2.74 -15.17
CA ASP A 180 10.68 2.65 -13.75
C ASP A 180 10.38 4.05 -13.16
N SER A 181 9.13 4.27 -12.75
CA SER A 181 8.72 5.45 -11.97
C SER A 181 9.18 6.79 -12.59
N ARG A 182 8.96 6.96 -13.90
CA ARG A 182 9.39 8.13 -14.68
C ARG A 182 8.21 9.01 -15.07
N VAL A 183 8.46 10.30 -15.14
CA VAL A 183 7.61 11.24 -15.88
C VAL A 183 8.25 11.45 -17.25
N ALA A 184 7.45 11.27 -18.30
CA ALA A 184 7.81 11.51 -19.68
C ALA A 184 7.07 12.75 -20.17
N LEU A 185 7.80 13.74 -20.68
CA LEU A 185 7.28 15.01 -21.20
C LEU A 185 7.43 15.04 -22.72
N PHE A 186 6.37 15.41 -23.40
CA PHE A 186 6.26 15.44 -24.86
C PHE A 186 5.95 16.84 -25.35
N ASP A 187 6.56 17.23 -26.46
CA ASP A 187 6.07 18.32 -27.33
C ASP A 187 5.10 17.69 -28.34
N VAL A 188 3.82 18.01 -28.21
CA VAL A 188 2.74 17.40 -28.98
C VAL A 188 2.75 17.90 -30.43
N GLU A 189 3.20 19.13 -30.67
CA GLU A 189 3.27 19.68 -32.02
C GLU A 189 4.35 18.96 -32.83
N ALA A 190 5.54 18.81 -32.23
CA ALA A 190 6.65 18.04 -32.80
C ALA A 190 6.39 16.53 -32.82
N GLY A 191 5.55 16.02 -31.90
CA GLY A 191 5.32 14.59 -31.72
C GLY A 191 6.49 13.87 -31.05
N GLU A 192 7.29 14.61 -30.28
CA GLU A 192 8.56 14.14 -29.73
C GLU A 192 8.54 14.09 -28.20
N LEU A 193 9.22 13.10 -27.65
CA LEU A 193 9.56 13.05 -26.23
C LEU A 193 10.73 14.02 -25.97
N VAL A 194 10.49 15.07 -25.21
CA VAL A 194 11.49 16.12 -24.94
C VAL A 194 12.25 15.90 -23.64
N ALA A 195 11.64 15.27 -22.63
CA ALA A 195 12.33 14.99 -21.37
C ALA A 195 11.83 13.73 -20.67
N ARG A 196 12.71 13.13 -19.87
CA ARG A 196 12.38 12.09 -18.89
C ARG A 196 12.97 12.45 -17.54
N LEU A 197 12.12 12.55 -16.53
CA LEU A 197 12.51 12.91 -15.17
C LEU A 197 11.96 11.93 -14.13
N ARG A 198 12.53 11.94 -12.92
CA ARG A 198 12.01 11.16 -11.78
C ARG A 198 11.58 12.14 -10.70
N PRO A 199 10.27 12.25 -10.42
CA PRO A 199 9.78 13.10 -9.34
C PRO A 199 10.35 12.65 -7.99
N GLY A 200 10.77 13.61 -7.17
CA GLY A 200 11.24 13.34 -5.80
C GLY A 200 10.13 12.85 -4.88
N CYS A 201 8.88 13.26 -5.13
CA CYS A 201 7.68 12.91 -4.39
C CYS A 201 7.13 11.53 -4.73
N GLY A 202 7.65 10.82 -5.73
CA GLY A 202 7.12 9.54 -6.22
C GLY A 202 5.97 9.72 -7.22
N THR A 203 4.82 9.07 -6.98
CA THR A 203 3.66 9.16 -7.89
C THR A 203 2.96 10.52 -7.76
N ALA A 204 2.83 11.22 -8.88
CA ALA A 204 2.18 12.50 -9.00
C ALA A 204 0.66 12.38 -8.91
N ASN A 205 0.04 13.38 -8.30
CA ASN A 205 -1.41 13.55 -8.28
C ASN A 205 -1.94 14.20 -9.58
N GLY A 206 -1.05 14.83 -10.36
CA GLY A 206 -1.37 15.50 -11.61
C GLY A 206 -0.23 16.40 -12.08
N PHE A 207 -0.50 17.13 -13.17
CA PHE A 207 0.45 18.05 -13.78
C PHE A 207 -0.20 19.40 -14.09
N GLU A 208 0.55 20.48 -13.90
CA GLU A 208 0.21 21.81 -14.41
C GLU A 208 1.34 22.31 -15.32
N PHE A 209 0.97 23.09 -16.32
CA PHE A 209 1.91 23.63 -17.30
C PHE A 209 1.84 25.15 -17.28
N ASP A 210 2.98 25.81 -17.02
CA ASP A 210 3.17 27.23 -17.29
C ASP A 210 3.97 27.33 -18.60
N THR A 211 3.24 27.36 -19.72
CA THR A 211 3.86 27.37 -21.04
C THR A 211 4.52 28.70 -21.37
N ALA A 212 4.14 29.79 -20.69
CA ALA A 212 4.77 31.10 -20.85
C ALA A 212 6.16 31.13 -20.22
N GLN A 213 6.35 30.47 -19.06
CA GLN A 213 7.64 30.35 -18.39
C GLN A 213 8.42 29.09 -18.77
N GLY A 214 7.84 28.20 -19.58
CA GLY A 214 8.45 26.92 -19.95
C GLY A 214 8.64 26.00 -18.75
N ARG A 215 7.59 25.84 -17.93
CA ARG A 215 7.63 25.05 -16.70
C ARG A 215 6.56 23.96 -16.66
N LEU A 216 6.97 22.81 -16.13
CA LEU A 216 6.10 21.72 -15.70
C LEU A 216 6.05 21.69 -14.18
N HIS A 217 4.85 21.71 -13.61
CA HIS A 217 4.64 21.47 -12.19
C HIS A 217 4.09 20.06 -11.99
N VAL A 218 4.83 19.24 -11.23
CA VAL A 218 4.39 17.91 -10.81
C VAL A 218 3.73 18.05 -9.44
N LEU A 219 2.42 17.77 -9.37
CA LEU A 219 1.63 17.96 -8.15
C LEU A 219 1.77 16.76 -7.21
N THR A 220 1.96 17.04 -5.92
CA THR A 220 2.03 16.02 -4.88
C THR A 220 0.68 15.80 -4.21
N ASN A 221 0.50 14.66 -3.53
CA ASN A 221 -0.75 14.34 -2.83
C ASN A 221 -1.06 15.29 -1.66
N ASP A 222 -0.04 15.94 -1.08
CA ASP A 222 -0.19 16.92 0.00
C ASP A 222 -0.37 18.37 -0.51
N GLY A 223 -0.67 18.54 -1.80
CA GLY A 223 -0.94 19.85 -2.42
C GLY A 223 0.30 20.73 -2.63
N ASP A 224 1.49 20.17 -2.47
CA ASP A 224 2.75 20.82 -2.85
C ASP A 224 3.04 20.53 -4.34
N ARG A 225 4.09 21.14 -4.88
CA ARG A 225 4.53 20.91 -6.25
C ARG A 225 6.04 20.92 -6.41
N GLU A 226 6.52 20.04 -7.27
CA GLU A 226 7.87 20.11 -7.83
C GLU A 226 7.82 20.87 -9.14
N THR A 227 8.77 21.76 -9.38
CA THR A 227 8.83 22.54 -10.62
C THR A 227 10.01 22.08 -11.45
N TYR A 228 9.77 21.89 -12.74
CA TYR A 228 10.75 21.45 -13.71
C TYR A 228 10.73 22.38 -14.92
N GLY A 229 11.89 22.59 -15.54
CA GLY A 229 11.96 23.09 -16.90
C GLY A 229 11.42 22.06 -17.89
N LEU A 230 11.11 22.50 -19.11
CA LEU A 230 10.70 21.59 -20.19
C LEU A 230 11.86 20.70 -20.70
N ASP A 231 13.09 20.98 -20.28
CA ASP A 231 14.25 20.11 -20.42
C ASP A 231 14.30 18.96 -19.39
N GLY A 232 13.39 18.98 -18.41
CA GLY A 232 13.31 18.00 -17.33
C GLY A 232 14.18 18.30 -16.12
N GLU A 233 14.90 19.43 -16.11
CA GLU A 233 15.73 19.84 -14.98
C GLU A 233 14.87 20.48 -13.88
N MET A 234 15.13 20.12 -12.62
CA MET A 234 14.35 20.62 -11.49
C MET A 234 14.72 22.07 -11.18
N VAL A 235 13.71 22.93 -11.11
CA VAL A 235 13.83 24.33 -10.71
C VAL A 235 13.81 24.42 -9.18
N ASP A 236 14.68 25.25 -8.62
CA ASP A 236 14.76 25.54 -7.17
C ASP A 236 14.85 24.30 -6.29
N ARG A 237 15.62 23.30 -6.74
CA ARG A 237 15.77 22.00 -6.06
C ARG A 237 16.09 22.12 -4.57
N GLN A 238 16.99 23.03 -4.20
CA GLN A 238 17.41 23.18 -2.80
C GLN A 238 16.26 23.67 -1.92
N ASP A 239 15.55 24.72 -2.35
CA ASP A 239 14.42 25.27 -1.61
C ASP A 239 13.28 24.25 -1.48
N TRP A 240 13.07 23.43 -2.52
CA TRP A 240 12.12 22.32 -2.45
C TRP A 240 12.56 21.27 -1.43
N LEU A 241 13.82 20.82 -1.47
CA LEU A 241 14.35 19.85 -0.51
C LEU A 241 14.21 20.36 0.93
N ASP A 242 14.55 21.63 1.18
CA ASP A 242 14.48 22.23 2.51
C ASP A 242 13.05 22.22 3.06
N ARG A 243 12.05 22.54 2.23
CA ARG A 243 10.64 22.45 2.62
C ARG A 243 10.20 21.02 2.91
N ARG A 244 10.61 20.03 2.09
CA ARG A 244 10.25 18.62 2.31
C ARG A 244 10.88 18.05 3.57
N ILE A 245 12.16 18.36 3.81
CA ILE A 245 12.86 17.97 5.03
C ILE A 245 12.17 18.59 6.25
N GLY A 246 11.86 19.89 6.21
CA GLY A 246 11.18 20.57 7.30
C GLY A 246 9.78 20.02 7.63
N ARG A 247 9.08 19.44 6.64
CA ARG A 247 7.80 18.73 6.85
C ARG A 247 7.96 17.29 7.34
N GLY A 248 9.19 16.78 7.43
CA GLY A 248 9.43 15.39 7.82
C GLY A 248 9.10 14.38 6.72
N ASP A 249 9.21 14.75 5.45
CA ASP A 249 8.94 13.81 4.35
C ASP A 249 9.93 12.63 4.36
N LEU A 250 9.48 11.48 4.86
CA LEU A 250 10.29 10.26 5.02
C LEU A 250 10.78 9.69 3.69
N ARG A 251 10.12 9.98 2.56
CA ARG A 251 10.57 9.54 1.24
C ARG A 251 11.80 10.33 0.84
N VAL A 252 11.71 11.66 0.90
CA VAL A 252 12.83 12.57 0.56
C VAL A 252 14.00 12.37 1.53
N ILE A 253 13.72 12.36 2.83
CA ILE A 253 14.75 12.14 3.86
C ILE A 253 15.39 10.76 3.66
N GLY A 254 14.60 9.71 3.43
CA GLY A 254 15.11 8.36 3.21
C GLY A 254 16.05 8.25 2.00
N THR A 255 15.72 8.94 0.90
CA THR A 255 16.61 9.03 -0.27
C THR A 255 17.92 9.73 0.08
N LEU A 256 17.88 10.87 0.76
CA LEU A 256 19.09 11.62 1.15
C LEU A 256 19.99 10.87 2.14
N VAL A 257 19.39 10.09 3.05
CA VAL A 257 20.13 9.18 3.94
C VAL A 257 20.79 8.06 3.13
N THR A 258 20.04 7.40 2.23
CA THR A 258 20.55 6.30 1.38
C THR A 258 21.69 6.75 0.46
N ASP A 259 21.57 7.95 -0.12
CA ASP A 259 22.59 8.53 -1.01
C ASP A 259 23.83 9.04 -0.25
N ASN A 260 23.84 8.94 1.09
CA ASN A 260 24.92 9.39 1.97
C ASN A 260 25.27 10.88 1.83
N ALA A 261 24.35 11.70 1.31
CA ALA A 261 24.58 13.13 1.06
C ALA A 261 24.95 13.90 2.34
N HIS A 262 24.42 13.45 3.48
CA HIS A 262 24.64 14.03 4.81
C HIS A 262 26.08 13.85 5.34
N ARG A 263 26.85 12.88 4.84
CA ARG A 263 28.19 12.57 5.41
C ARG A 263 29.22 13.67 5.21
N ALA A 264 29.06 14.47 4.17
CA ALA A 264 29.94 15.61 3.86
C ALA A 264 29.36 16.95 4.34
N ASP A 265 28.12 16.97 4.85
CA ASP A 265 27.39 18.18 5.21
C ASP A 265 26.68 18.01 6.56
N ALA A 266 27.33 18.50 7.61
CA ALA A 266 26.79 18.47 8.98
C ALA A 266 25.50 19.31 9.13
N ALA A 267 25.33 20.38 8.35
CA ALA A 267 24.13 21.19 8.39
C ALA A 267 22.94 20.47 7.73
N LEU A 268 23.18 19.70 6.66
CA LEU A 268 22.17 18.80 6.12
C LEU A 268 21.81 17.70 7.14
N ALA A 269 22.81 17.05 7.77
CA ALA A 269 22.55 16.01 8.76
C ALA A 269 21.65 16.50 9.91
N ALA A 270 21.91 17.71 10.43
CA ALA A 270 21.09 18.33 11.47
C ALA A 270 19.63 18.56 11.01
N ARG A 271 19.43 19.11 9.81
CA ARG A 271 18.09 19.34 9.26
C ARG A 271 17.32 18.03 9.02
N LEU A 272 18.01 16.98 8.55
CA LEU A 272 17.39 15.66 8.40
C LEU A 272 16.92 15.11 9.75
N MET A 273 17.73 15.25 10.80
CA MET A 273 17.33 14.85 12.16
C MET A 273 16.11 15.63 12.66
N GLU A 274 16.05 16.94 12.44
CA GLU A 274 14.89 17.76 12.81
C GLU A 274 13.61 17.30 12.09
N GLY A 275 13.69 17.04 10.78
CA GLY A 275 12.57 16.51 10.01
C GLY A 275 12.11 15.12 10.48
N LEU A 276 13.05 14.23 10.83
CA LEU A 276 12.74 12.92 11.39
C LEU A 276 12.08 13.04 12.78
N ALA A 277 12.58 13.92 13.64
CA ALA A 277 12.02 14.17 14.96
C ALA A 277 10.59 14.71 14.88
N HIS A 278 10.30 15.59 13.91
CA HIS A 278 8.95 16.06 13.63
C HIS A 278 8.01 14.86 13.37
N THR A 279 8.38 13.98 12.44
CA THR A 279 7.56 12.82 12.05
C THR A 279 7.44 11.77 13.14
N ALA A 280 8.52 11.53 13.91
CA ALA A 280 8.49 10.62 15.05
C ALA A 280 7.49 11.05 16.15
N THR A 281 7.16 12.36 16.18
CA THR A 281 6.21 12.95 17.13
C THR A 281 4.79 13.03 16.57
N SER A 282 4.62 13.51 15.33
CA SER A 282 3.31 13.86 14.76
C SER A 282 2.71 12.79 13.83
N GLY A 283 3.51 11.83 13.38
CA GLY A 283 3.09 10.81 12.41
C GLY A 283 2.19 9.72 13.00
N ASP A 284 1.58 8.91 12.12
CA ASP A 284 0.94 7.66 12.51
C ASP A 284 1.98 6.61 12.95
N ALA A 285 1.54 5.47 13.48
CA ALA A 285 2.45 4.44 14.02
C ALA A 285 3.48 3.93 13.00
N TRP A 286 3.09 3.78 11.73
CA TRP A 286 3.99 3.34 10.66
C TRP A 286 5.03 4.42 10.36
N SER A 287 4.59 5.67 10.18
CA SER A 287 5.48 6.80 9.91
C SER A 287 6.47 7.03 11.05
N ARG A 288 6.01 6.93 12.30
CA ARG A 288 6.87 7.09 13.49
C ARG A 288 7.95 6.01 13.58
N ALA A 289 7.58 4.74 13.36
CA ALA A 289 8.55 3.64 13.36
C ALA A 289 9.60 3.82 12.26
N ARG A 290 9.18 4.24 11.07
CA ARG A 290 10.05 4.51 9.92
C ARG A 290 10.98 5.71 10.17
N ALA A 291 10.48 6.77 10.79
CA ALA A 291 11.27 7.93 11.20
C ALA A 291 12.38 7.54 12.17
N GLU A 292 12.03 6.81 13.25
CA GLU A 292 13.01 6.34 14.24
C GLU A 292 14.05 5.38 13.64
N ARG A 293 13.63 4.53 12.69
CA ARG A 293 14.58 3.72 11.92
C ARG A 293 15.58 4.60 11.16
N LEU A 294 15.11 5.60 10.41
CA LEU A 294 15.98 6.49 9.63
C LEU A 294 16.89 7.32 10.54
N SER A 295 16.41 7.75 11.72
CA SER A 295 17.23 8.41 12.73
C SER A 295 18.36 7.49 13.20
N GLY A 296 18.08 6.21 13.46
CA GLY A 296 19.10 5.24 13.82
C GLY A 296 20.14 5.03 12.72
N GLU A 297 19.71 4.93 11.46
CA GLU A 297 20.60 4.80 10.30
C GLU A 297 21.51 6.04 10.16
N LEU A 298 20.96 7.23 10.33
CA LEU A 298 21.71 8.49 10.25
C LEU A 298 22.68 8.66 11.43
N HIS A 299 22.30 8.31 12.66
CA HIS A 299 23.21 8.30 13.81
C HIS A 299 24.34 7.29 13.62
N GLU A 300 24.06 6.10 13.09
CA GLU A 300 25.06 5.06 12.82
C GLU A 300 26.09 5.55 11.79
N ASP A 301 25.61 6.20 10.71
CA ASP A 301 26.48 6.79 9.68
C ASP A 301 27.36 7.93 10.21
N LEU A 302 26.89 8.68 11.22
CA LEU A 302 27.64 9.74 11.89
C LEU A 302 28.58 9.22 12.99
N GLY A 303 28.59 7.91 13.27
CA GLY A 303 29.41 7.30 14.33
C GLY A 303 28.84 7.43 15.75
N ASN A 304 27.59 7.88 15.88
CA ASN A 304 26.89 8.09 17.14
C ASN A 304 26.17 6.79 17.57
N GLY A 305 26.96 5.79 17.99
CA GLY A 305 26.47 4.43 18.23
C GLY A 305 25.40 4.32 19.32
N VAL A 306 25.50 5.10 20.40
CA VAL A 306 24.53 5.04 21.51
C VAL A 306 23.17 5.56 21.03
N GLU A 307 23.16 6.73 20.39
CA GLU A 307 21.96 7.37 19.86
C GLU A 307 21.31 6.53 18.74
N ALA A 308 22.13 5.88 17.92
CA ALA A 308 21.65 4.95 16.90
C ALA A 308 20.93 3.74 17.50
N LEU A 309 21.49 3.14 18.55
CA LEU A 309 20.87 2.01 19.24
C LEU A 309 19.52 2.43 19.86
N ASP A 310 19.49 3.56 20.57
CA ASP A 310 18.26 4.08 21.19
C ASP A 310 17.15 4.31 20.16
N ALA A 311 17.50 4.89 19.00
CA ALA A 311 16.55 5.11 17.91
C ALA A 311 16.04 3.79 17.31
N TYR A 312 16.92 2.81 17.08
CA TYR A 312 16.49 1.48 16.63
C TYR A 312 15.58 0.77 17.62
N GLU A 313 15.83 0.91 18.93
CA GLU A 313 14.98 0.33 19.95
C GLU A 313 13.60 1.02 20.02
N ARG A 314 13.54 2.35 19.87
CA ARG A 314 12.26 3.07 19.71
C ARG A 314 11.51 2.57 18.47
N ALA A 315 12.21 2.42 17.34
CA ALA A 315 11.61 1.91 16.11
C ALA A 315 11.04 0.49 16.29
N LEU A 316 11.78 -0.43 16.94
CA LEU A 316 11.35 -1.81 17.18
C LEU A 316 10.19 -1.94 18.18
N ARG A 317 10.06 -0.99 19.12
CA ARG A 317 8.89 -0.93 20.01
C ARG A 317 7.62 -0.54 19.26
N LEU A 318 7.73 0.35 18.28
CA LEU A 318 6.61 0.79 17.45
C LEU A 318 6.26 -0.27 16.38
N ASP A 319 7.26 -0.81 15.70
CA ASP A 319 7.11 -1.88 14.71
C ASP A 319 8.26 -2.90 14.82
N PRO A 320 8.01 -4.09 15.39
CA PRO A 320 9.01 -5.15 15.49
C PRO A 320 9.57 -5.65 14.15
N GLN A 321 8.91 -5.36 13.03
CA GLN A 321 9.34 -5.73 11.68
C GLN A 321 9.89 -4.55 10.86
N VAL A 322 10.18 -3.40 11.48
CA VAL A 322 10.74 -2.22 10.79
C VAL A 322 12.12 -2.48 10.11
N GLY A 323 12.74 -3.63 10.39
CA GLY A 323 13.89 -4.16 9.64
C GLY A 323 15.26 -3.88 10.26
N VAL A 324 15.31 -3.36 11.50
CA VAL A 324 16.56 -2.96 12.17
C VAL A 324 17.01 -3.89 13.30
N SER A 325 16.28 -4.98 13.58
CA SER A 325 16.60 -5.89 14.71
C SER A 325 18.05 -6.37 14.71
N ARG A 326 18.56 -6.82 13.56
CA ARG A 326 19.96 -7.28 13.44
C ARG A 326 20.98 -6.16 13.62
N LYS A 327 20.66 -4.95 13.15
CA LYS A 327 21.53 -3.78 13.32
C LYS A 327 21.61 -3.38 14.80
N ALA A 328 20.46 -3.32 15.48
CA ALA A 328 20.37 -3.04 16.91
C ALA A 328 21.15 -4.07 17.74
N ASP A 329 20.99 -5.37 17.46
CA ASP A 329 21.71 -6.43 18.18
C ASP A 329 23.24 -6.30 18.01
N LYS A 330 23.71 -6.09 16.77
CA LYS A 330 25.13 -5.88 16.48
C LYS A 330 25.68 -4.66 17.20
N LEU A 331 24.94 -3.55 17.18
CA LEU A 331 25.36 -2.31 17.81
C LEU A 331 25.39 -2.43 19.34
N ARG A 332 24.43 -3.15 19.93
CA ARG A 332 24.40 -3.48 21.36
C ARG A 332 25.63 -4.29 21.78
N GLU A 333 26.02 -5.30 20.99
CA GLU A 333 27.24 -6.08 21.24
C GLU A 333 28.52 -5.20 21.14
N GLN A 334 28.57 -4.29 20.17
CA GLN A 334 29.71 -3.39 20.00
C GLN A 334 29.85 -2.38 21.16
N LEU A 335 28.73 -1.85 21.65
CA LEU A 335 28.71 -0.86 22.75
C LEU A 335 28.94 -1.48 24.13
N ALA A 336 28.56 -2.75 24.33
CA ALA A 336 28.78 -3.45 25.59
C ALA A 336 30.26 -3.76 25.90
N GLY A 337 31.15 -3.60 24.90
CA GLY A 337 32.57 -3.95 25.02
C GLY A 337 32.81 -5.46 25.20
N PRO A 338 34.07 -5.93 25.16
CA PRO A 338 34.37 -7.34 25.39
C PRO A 338 34.36 -7.64 26.90
N ALA A 339 33.25 -8.16 27.44
CA ALA A 339 33.27 -8.79 28.76
C ALA A 339 32.26 -9.95 28.93
N ALA A 340 32.81 -11.00 29.57
CA ALA A 340 32.23 -12.18 30.22
C ALA A 340 31.53 -13.25 29.35
N ALA A 341 32.01 -14.48 29.53
CA ALA A 341 31.52 -15.73 28.97
C ALA A 341 30.00 -15.93 29.21
N PRO A 342 29.32 -16.71 28.35
CA PRO A 342 27.90 -16.55 28.11
C PRO A 342 27.07 -16.97 29.34
N THR A 343 26.28 -16.03 29.85
CA THR A 343 24.97 -16.35 30.39
C THR A 343 24.25 -17.22 29.35
N ARG A 344 23.60 -18.32 29.80
CA ARG A 344 22.87 -19.29 28.97
C ARG A 344 22.32 -18.60 27.71
N ARG A 345 22.84 -18.97 26.54
CA ARG A 345 22.50 -18.32 25.28
C ARG A 345 21.00 -18.52 25.04
N MET A 346 20.21 -17.49 25.31
CA MET A 346 18.76 -17.54 25.20
C MET A 346 18.36 -17.94 23.78
N SER A 347 17.32 -18.75 23.65
CA SER A 347 16.80 -19.11 22.33
C SER A 347 16.30 -17.85 21.61
N ARG A 348 16.17 -17.89 20.28
CA ARG A 348 15.57 -16.79 19.52
C ARG A 348 14.16 -16.49 20.04
N PHE A 349 13.39 -17.53 20.34
CA PHE A 349 12.02 -17.43 20.82
C PHE A 349 11.95 -16.92 22.27
N GLU A 350 12.89 -17.32 23.12
CA GLU A 350 13.01 -16.82 24.48
C GLU A 350 13.26 -15.30 24.51
N ARG A 351 14.19 -14.79 23.67
CA ARG A 351 14.41 -13.34 23.51
C ARG A 351 13.17 -12.63 22.97
N GLN A 352 12.44 -13.26 22.05
CA GLN A 352 11.25 -12.68 21.48
C GLN A 352 10.09 -12.59 22.47
N ALA A 353 9.87 -13.65 23.26
CA ALA A 353 8.88 -13.65 24.33
C ALA A 353 9.19 -12.57 25.37
N GLN A 354 10.47 -12.44 25.78
CA GLN A 354 10.92 -11.41 26.69
C GLN A 354 10.64 -9.99 26.15
N ARG A 355 10.93 -9.75 24.86
CA ARG A 355 10.66 -8.45 24.22
C ARG A 355 9.17 -8.09 24.20
N LEU A 356 8.29 -9.09 24.07
CA LEU A 356 6.84 -8.91 24.06
C LEU A 356 6.22 -8.90 25.46
N GLY A 357 7.00 -9.21 26.51
CA GLY A 357 6.50 -9.33 27.87
C GLY A 357 5.58 -10.54 28.09
N ILE A 358 5.77 -11.62 27.33
CA ILE A 358 4.95 -12.84 27.38
C ILE A 358 5.77 -14.04 27.87
N ARG A 359 5.09 -15.14 28.24
CA ARG A 359 5.77 -16.36 28.69
C ARG A 359 6.47 -17.05 27.52
N HIS A 360 7.64 -17.64 27.80
CA HIS A 360 8.28 -18.61 26.91
C HIS A 360 8.10 -20.00 27.51
N GLU A 361 7.62 -20.93 26.70
CA GLU A 361 7.32 -22.30 27.12
C GLU A 361 8.00 -23.28 26.15
N LEU A 362 8.45 -24.42 26.68
CA LEU A 362 9.07 -25.48 25.89
C LEU A 362 8.22 -26.74 26.01
N ILE A 363 7.78 -27.26 24.87
CA ILE A 363 7.06 -28.55 24.82
C ILE A 363 7.85 -29.54 23.97
N ALA A 364 7.85 -30.80 24.39
CA ALA A 364 8.53 -31.88 23.69
C ALA A 364 7.52 -32.71 22.89
N LEU A 365 7.69 -32.77 21.58
CA LEU A 365 6.83 -33.51 20.66
C LEU A 365 7.64 -34.49 19.79
N GLU A 366 7.06 -35.65 19.51
CA GLU A 366 7.66 -36.65 18.61
C GLU A 366 7.47 -36.22 17.15
N THR A 367 8.44 -36.52 16.28
CA THR A 367 8.37 -36.23 14.84
C THR A 367 8.42 -37.50 14.00
N GLY A 368 7.46 -37.66 13.09
CA GLY A 368 7.37 -38.81 12.16
C GLY A 368 7.86 -38.52 10.75
N GLY A 369 7.91 -37.24 10.38
CA GLY A 369 8.22 -36.75 9.04
C GLY A 369 8.03 -35.22 8.95
N PRO A 370 8.23 -34.61 7.77
CA PRO A 370 7.99 -33.17 7.59
C PRO A 370 6.57 -32.78 7.99
N LYS A 371 6.45 -31.81 8.91
CA LYS A 371 5.17 -31.31 9.46
C LYS A 371 4.30 -32.38 10.16
N GLN A 372 4.87 -33.52 10.54
CA GLN A 372 4.18 -34.57 11.28
C GLN A 372 4.68 -34.63 12.70
N TRP A 373 3.81 -34.26 13.62
CA TRP A 373 4.06 -34.16 15.06
C TRP A 373 3.00 -34.92 15.84
N ARG A 374 3.35 -35.41 17.03
CA ARG A 374 2.39 -36.01 17.96
C ARG A 374 2.88 -35.89 19.40
N LEU A 375 1.95 -35.97 20.35
CA LEU A 375 2.25 -36.16 21.76
C LEU A 375 2.20 -37.66 22.09
N GLY A 376 3.36 -38.26 22.37
CA GLY A 376 3.43 -39.68 22.73
C GLY A 376 3.03 -40.64 21.61
N ARG A 377 3.06 -41.95 21.89
CA ARG A 377 2.83 -43.00 20.88
C ARG A 377 1.36 -43.35 20.66
N ASP A 378 0.49 -42.94 21.57
CA ASP A 378 -0.96 -43.20 21.58
C ASP A 378 -1.76 -42.17 20.74
N ARG A 379 -1.13 -41.07 20.34
CA ARG A 379 -1.72 -40.08 19.44
C ARG A 379 -1.31 -40.29 17.99
N GLU A 380 -2.19 -39.90 17.07
CA GLU A 380 -1.93 -39.90 15.64
C GLU A 380 -1.00 -38.74 15.27
N PHE A 381 -0.25 -38.88 14.18
CA PHE A 381 0.54 -37.78 13.65
C PHE A 381 -0.36 -36.72 13.01
N GLY A 382 -0.13 -35.46 13.37
CA GLY A 382 -0.84 -34.31 12.84
C GLY A 382 0.06 -33.09 12.66
N PRO A 383 -0.54 -31.92 12.34
CA PRO A 383 0.17 -30.65 12.36
C PRO A 383 0.66 -30.31 13.78
N VAL A 384 1.65 -29.42 13.88
CA VAL A 384 2.32 -29.12 15.17
C VAL A 384 1.37 -28.51 16.19
N GLU A 385 0.40 -27.74 15.72
CA GLU A 385 -0.64 -27.08 16.51
C GLU A 385 -1.61 -28.11 17.11
N ALA A 386 -1.95 -29.17 16.36
CA ALA A 386 -2.80 -30.25 16.87
C ALA A 386 -2.07 -31.06 17.97
N ALA A 387 -0.79 -31.37 17.74
CA ALA A 387 0.01 -32.06 18.74
C ALA A 387 0.29 -31.21 19.99
N ALA A 388 0.43 -29.89 19.83
CA ALA A 388 0.51 -28.96 20.95
C ALA A 388 -0.83 -28.83 21.70
N LEU A 389 -1.96 -28.88 20.98
CA LEU A 389 -3.28 -28.92 21.61
C LEU A 389 -3.48 -30.21 22.42
N ASP A 390 -3.03 -31.37 21.93
CA ASP A 390 -3.03 -32.62 22.69
C ASP A 390 -2.23 -32.51 23.99
N HIS A 391 -1.10 -31.78 23.97
CA HIS A 391 -0.29 -31.52 25.17
C HIS A 391 -1.09 -30.75 26.21
N TYR A 392 -1.74 -29.64 25.81
CA TYR A 392 -2.58 -28.87 26.73
C TYR A 392 -3.82 -29.63 27.19
N ALA A 393 -4.40 -30.47 26.33
CA ALA A 393 -5.52 -31.34 26.71
C ALA A 393 -5.12 -32.35 27.80
N ALA A 394 -3.88 -32.85 27.79
CA ALA A 394 -3.34 -33.70 28.86
C ALA A 394 -3.13 -32.95 30.19
N GLU A 395 -3.15 -31.61 30.17
CA GLU A 395 -3.10 -30.73 31.33
C GLU A 395 -4.46 -30.11 31.68
N ASP A 396 -5.56 -30.77 31.28
CA ASP A 396 -6.95 -30.38 31.52
C ASP A 396 -7.38 -29.04 30.89
N TRP A 397 -6.70 -28.60 29.83
CA TRP A 397 -7.19 -27.47 29.01
C TRP A 397 -8.15 -27.94 27.93
N SER A 398 -9.23 -27.18 27.75
CA SER A 398 -9.99 -27.20 26.50
C SER A 398 -9.41 -26.16 25.55
N GLY A 399 -9.55 -26.36 24.23
CA GLY A 399 -8.94 -25.43 23.28
C GLY A 399 -9.29 -25.69 21.83
N ALA A 400 -8.91 -24.75 20.97
CA ALA A 400 -9.00 -24.89 19.54
C ALA A 400 -7.73 -24.38 18.84
N ALA A 401 -7.22 -25.18 17.90
CA ALA A 401 -6.19 -24.79 16.95
C ALA A 401 -6.85 -24.16 15.71
N SER A 402 -7.14 -22.86 15.79
CA SER A 402 -7.89 -22.16 14.74
C SER A 402 -7.44 -20.72 14.49
N GLU A 403 -6.27 -20.34 15.02
CA GLU A 403 -5.77 -18.97 14.97
C GLU A 403 -6.87 -17.98 15.41
N GLY A 404 -7.17 -16.98 14.58
CA GLY A 404 -8.24 -16.00 14.82
C GLY A 404 -9.64 -16.51 14.55
N GLY A 405 -9.81 -17.69 13.96
CA GLY A 405 -11.11 -18.19 13.52
C GLY A 405 -12.12 -18.29 14.66
N LEU A 406 -11.72 -18.86 15.80
CA LEU A 406 -12.60 -19.01 16.95
C LEU A 406 -13.04 -17.65 17.53
N ILE A 407 -12.09 -16.79 17.88
CA ILE A 407 -12.39 -15.53 18.55
C ILE A 407 -13.14 -14.54 17.63
N LEU A 408 -12.78 -14.46 16.34
CA LEU A 408 -13.47 -13.60 15.38
C LEU A 408 -14.90 -14.08 15.13
N THR A 409 -15.11 -15.39 15.08
CA THR A 409 -16.45 -15.97 14.99
C THR A 409 -17.27 -15.69 16.23
N LEU A 410 -16.66 -15.78 17.43
CA LEU A 410 -17.32 -15.46 18.69
C LEU A 410 -17.68 -13.96 18.79
N ILE A 411 -16.77 -13.06 18.42
CA ILE A 411 -17.05 -11.61 18.33
C ILE A 411 -18.24 -11.40 17.41
N LYS A 412 -18.22 -11.96 16.20
CA LYS A 412 -19.33 -11.85 15.24
C LYS A 412 -20.65 -12.35 15.82
N ALA A 413 -20.67 -13.52 16.46
CA ALA A 413 -21.88 -14.07 17.04
C ALA A 413 -22.42 -13.19 18.19
N ALA A 414 -21.54 -12.48 18.91
CA ALA A 414 -21.93 -11.59 20.01
C ALA A 414 -22.26 -10.15 19.55
N SER A 415 -21.81 -9.70 18.39
CA SER A 415 -22.00 -8.32 17.91
C SER A 415 -23.42 -7.95 17.49
N PHE A 416 -24.33 -8.92 17.39
CA PHE A 416 -25.69 -8.71 16.88
C PHE A 416 -26.74 -9.33 17.81
N ALA A 417 -27.81 -8.60 18.12
CA ALA A 417 -28.98 -9.21 18.76
C ALA A 417 -29.59 -10.32 17.88
N ARG A 418 -29.56 -10.11 16.56
CA ARG A 418 -29.90 -11.11 15.54
C ARG A 418 -29.09 -10.85 14.27
N LEU A 419 -28.25 -11.79 13.88
CA LEU A 419 -27.48 -11.71 12.64
C LEU A 419 -28.38 -11.98 11.42
N ALA A 420 -28.32 -11.08 10.44
CA ALA A 420 -29.01 -11.29 9.17
C ALA A 420 -28.33 -12.40 8.35
N PRO A 421 -29.07 -13.34 7.72
CA PRO A 421 -28.48 -14.43 6.91
C PRO A 421 -27.56 -13.96 5.80
N ARG A 422 -27.82 -12.79 5.20
CA ARG A 422 -26.94 -12.19 4.17
C ARG A 422 -25.53 -11.90 4.69
N ASN A 423 -25.38 -11.70 6.00
CA ASN A 423 -24.12 -11.42 6.67
C ASN A 423 -23.49 -12.67 7.28
N ALA A 424 -24.03 -13.88 7.03
CA ALA A 424 -23.48 -15.14 7.54
C ALA A 424 -22.01 -15.34 7.14
N ASP A 425 -21.67 -14.98 5.90
CA ASP A 425 -20.32 -15.12 5.33
C ASP A 425 -19.54 -13.79 5.27
N THR A 426 -20.13 -12.67 5.66
CA THR A 426 -19.40 -11.39 5.74
C THR A 426 -18.39 -11.42 6.88
N PHE A 427 -17.12 -11.15 6.59
CA PHE A 427 -16.09 -11.10 7.61
C PHE A 427 -16.37 -10.01 8.66
N ILE A 428 -16.05 -10.30 9.93
CA ILE A 428 -16.36 -9.38 11.04
C ILE A 428 -15.59 -8.07 10.93
N GLU A 429 -14.36 -8.08 10.42
CA GLU A 429 -13.59 -6.87 10.16
C GLU A 429 -14.27 -5.92 9.16
N ALA A 430 -14.96 -6.45 8.15
CA ALA A 430 -15.64 -5.65 7.15
C ALA A 430 -16.85 -4.95 7.76
N LEU A 431 -17.56 -5.63 8.68
CA LEU A 431 -18.69 -5.08 9.43
C LEU A 431 -18.23 -3.98 10.39
N TYR A 432 -17.13 -4.20 11.14
CA TYR A 432 -16.57 -3.18 12.04
C TYR A 432 -15.95 -1.98 11.30
N GLN A 433 -15.36 -2.18 10.10
CA GLN A 433 -14.83 -1.09 9.28
C GLN A 433 -15.90 -0.38 8.43
N GLN A 434 -17.15 -0.86 8.46
CA GLN A 434 -18.24 -0.41 7.57
C GLN A 434 -17.92 -0.55 6.07
N ASN A 435 -17.07 -1.50 5.71
CA ASN A 435 -16.72 -1.82 4.31
C ASN A 435 -17.71 -2.85 3.74
N VAL A 436 -18.96 -2.42 3.56
CA VAL A 436 -20.07 -3.25 3.10
C VAL A 436 -20.80 -2.59 1.92
N ALA A 437 -21.42 -3.43 1.09
CA ALA A 437 -22.07 -2.99 -0.16
C ALA A 437 -23.40 -2.26 0.08
N PHE A 438 -24.16 -2.63 1.11
CA PHE A 438 -25.49 -2.09 1.38
C PHE A 438 -25.48 -1.17 2.61
N GLU A 439 -26.31 -0.13 2.57
CA GLU A 439 -26.40 0.85 3.65
C GLU A 439 -26.98 0.24 4.94
N GLU A 440 -27.91 -0.71 4.81
CA GLU A 440 -28.54 -1.38 5.97
C GLU A 440 -27.58 -2.31 6.72
N ASP A 441 -26.44 -2.64 6.13
CA ASP A 441 -25.38 -3.47 6.74
C ASP A 441 -24.27 -2.60 7.38
N ARG A 442 -24.43 -1.27 7.40
CA ARG A 442 -23.51 -0.36 8.09
C ARG A 442 -23.92 -0.21 9.55
N PHE A 443 -23.14 -0.83 10.42
CA PHE A 443 -23.37 -0.80 11.86
C PHE A 443 -22.40 0.17 12.54
N GLU A 444 -22.88 0.89 13.55
CA GLU A 444 -22.01 1.70 14.42
C GLU A 444 -21.13 0.77 15.29
N PRO A 445 -19.78 0.83 15.20
CA PRO A 445 -18.91 -0.08 15.94
C PRO A 445 -19.13 -0.02 17.46
N ALA A 446 -19.40 1.16 18.00
CA ALA A 446 -19.72 1.33 19.42
C ALA A 446 -20.99 0.58 19.83
N HIS A 447 -22.00 0.54 18.95
CA HIS A 447 -23.23 -0.22 19.20
C HIS A 447 -23.00 -1.73 19.13
N MET A 448 -22.18 -2.19 18.19
CA MET A 448 -21.77 -3.60 18.12
C MET A 448 -21.04 -4.03 19.39
N VAL A 449 -20.08 -3.23 19.88
CA VAL A 449 -19.36 -3.50 21.15
C VAL A 449 -20.30 -3.53 22.34
N GLU A 450 -21.28 -2.63 22.42
CA GLU A 450 -22.27 -2.65 23.49
C GLU A 450 -23.19 -3.88 23.42
N THR A 451 -23.50 -4.35 22.21
CA THR A 451 -24.24 -5.60 22.00
C THR A 451 -23.42 -6.80 22.49
N VAL A 452 -22.11 -6.83 22.21
CA VAL A 452 -21.19 -7.85 22.76
C VAL A 452 -21.20 -7.84 24.29
N ARG A 453 -21.16 -6.65 24.92
CA ARG A 453 -21.15 -6.50 26.38
C ARG A 453 -22.38 -7.13 27.04
N ARG A 454 -23.52 -7.09 26.35
CA ARG A 454 -24.81 -7.63 26.81
C ARG A 454 -25.12 -9.04 26.29
N ALA A 455 -24.24 -9.61 25.46
CA ALA A 455 -24.49 -10.89 24.83
C ALA A 455 -24.61 -12.01 25.88
N ASP A 456 -25.49 -12.96 25.61
CA ASP A 456 -25.63 -14.20 26.35
C ASP A 456 -25.44 -15.41 25.42
N LEU A 457 -25.40 -16.61 26.02
CA LEU A 457 -25.19 -17.83 25.26
C LEU A 457 -26.36 -18.12 24.29
N ALA A 458 -27.57 -17.68 24.60
CA ALA A 458 -28.73 -17.88 23.73
C ALA A 458 -28.63 -17.05 22.44
N GLN A 459 -28.22 -15.78 22.56
CA GLN A 459 -27.92 -14.91 21.42
C GLN A 459 -26.80 -15.51 20.56
N ILE A 460 -25.70 -15.93 21.19
CA ILE A 460 -24.55 -16.52 20.48
C ILE A 460 -24.96 -17.80 19.76
N ALA A 461 -25.75 -18.68 20.40
CA ALA A 461 -26.26 -19.90 19.78
C ALA A 461 -27.19 -19.63 18.59
N ALA A 462 -28.05 -18.61 18.69
CA ALA A 462 -28.93 -18.23 17.60
C ALA A 462 -28.15 -17.70 16.39
N ASN A 463 -27.14 -16.85 16.62
CA ASN A 463 -26.31 -16.31 15.56
C ASN A 463 -25.33 -17.33 14.98
N TRP A 464 -24.80 -18.25 15.81
CA TRP A 464 -23.98 -19.37 15.34
C TRP A 464 -24.70 -20.20 14.29
N LYS A 465 -25.99 -20.53 14.52
CA LYS A 465 -26.80 -21.27 13.53
C LYS A 465 -26.87 -20.57 12.17
N VAL A 466 -26.83 -19.22 12.16
CA VAL A 466 -26.80 -18.43 10.92
C VAL A 466 -25.40 -18.51 10.28
N ILE A 467 -24.34 -18.33 11.08
CA ILE A 467 -22.94 -18.35 10.61
C ILE A 467 -22.55 -19.73 10.06
N SER A 468 -22.98 -20.81 10.71
CA SER A 468 -22.56 -22.16 10.36
C SER A 468 -23.36 -22.78 9.21
N ALA A 469 -24.57 -22.28 8.93
CA ALA A 469 -25.49 -22.89 7.97
C ALA A 469 -24.96 -22.88 6.53
N THR A 470 -24.12 -21.90 6.16
CA THR A 470 -23.57 -21.74 4.80
C THR A 470 -22.60 -22.86 4.43
N ALA A 471 -21.98 -23.53 5.41
CA ALA A 471 -21.11 -24.69 5.23
C ALA A 471 -21.55 -25.90 6.10
N GLY A 472 -22.86 -26.02 6.37
CA GLY A 472 -23.44 -27.12 7.14
C GLY A 472 -23.41 -26.88 8.64
N THR A 473 -22.30 -27.23 9.31
CA THR A 473 -22.17 -27.17 10.78
C THR A 473 -20.97 -26.35 11.26
N THR A 474 -20.28 -25.68 10.34
CA THR A 474 -19.08 -24.87 10.62
C THR A 474 -19.13 -23.56 9.84
N PRO A 475 -18.44 -22.49 10.26
CA PRO A 475 -18.30 -21.28 9.45
C PRO A 475 -17.55 -21.59 8.14
N ALA A 476 -17.99 -21.00 7.01
CA ALA A 476 -17.41 -21.28 5.70
C ALA A 476 -15.90 -21.00 5.61
N TYR A 477 -15.44 -19.92 6.24
CA TYR A 477 -14.02 -19.50 6.21
C TYR A 477 -13.18 -20.04 7.38
N TYR A 478 -13.81 -20.66 8.38
CA TYR A 478 -13.13 -21.21 9.55
C TYR A 478 -13.60 -22.65 9.84
N PRO A 479 -13.30 -23.60 8.94
CA PRO A 479 -13.83 -24.97 9.02
C PRO A 479 -13.28 -25.78 10.19
N GLY A 480 -12.31 -25.27 10.96
CA GLY A 480 -11.82 -25.85 12.21
C GLY A 480 -12.62 -25.45 13.45
N VAL A 481 -13.49 -24.44 13.37
CA VAL A 481 -14.28 -23.97 14.52
C VAL A 481 -15.52 -24.84 14.69
N ARG A 482 -15.82 -25.22 15.94
CA ARG A 482 -16.98 -26.03 16.33
C ARG A 482 -17.81 -25.27 17.38
N TRP A 483 -19.08 -25.63 17.52
CA TRP A 483 -19.97 -25.00 18.51
C TRP A 483 -19.42 -25.11 19.93
N GLU A 484 -18.93 -26.29 20.33
CA GLU A 484 -18.32 -26.52 21.64
C GLU A 484 -17.12 -25.60 21.93
N HIS A 485 -16.37 -25.18 20.90
CA HIS A 485 -15.29 -24.21 21.06
C HIS A 485 -15.83 -22.81 21.35
N VAL A 486 -16.89 -22.39 20.64
CA VAL A 486 -17.54 -21.08 20.81
C VAL A 486 -18.19 -20.98 22.18
N GLU A 487 -18.94 -22.01 22.57
CA GLU A 487 -19.59 -22.12 23.87
C GLU A 487 -18.56 -22.14 25.00
N GLY A 488 -17.53 -22.99 24.89
CA GLY A 488 -16.48 -23.11 25.91
C GLY A 488 -15.71 -21.80 26.11
N LEU A 489 -15.26 -21.18 25.02
CA LEU A 489 -14.53 -19.90 25.10
C LEU A 489 -15.41 -18.77 25.67
N PHE A 490 -16.68 -18.69 25.26
CA PHE A 490 -17.58 -17.68 25.81
C PHE A 490 -17.84 -17.89 27.31
N GLY A 491 -18.00 -19.15 27.73
CA GLY A 491 -18.15 -19.51 29.14
C GLY A 491 -16.96 -19.05 30.00
N ALA A 492 -15.75 -19.18 29.48
CA ALA A 492 -14.53 -18.76 30.18
C ALA A 492 -14.28 -17.24 30.13
N LEU A 493 -14.50 -16.60 28.97
CA LEU A 493 -14.30 -15.16 28.79
C LEU A 493 -15.37 -14.33 29.53
N GLY A 494 -16.64 -14.69 29.33
CA GLY A 494 -17.78 -13.84 29.61
C GLY A 494 -17.91 -12.65 28.65
N SER A 495 -19.06 -11.98 28.69
CA SER A 495 -19.39 -10.87 27.79
C SER A 495 -18.50 -9.63 28.00
N GLU A 496 -18.13 -9.32 29.24
CA GLU A 496 -17.31 -8.14 29.58
C GLU A 496 -15.89 -8.21 28.96
N ARG A 497 -15.21 -9.35 29.10
CA ARG A 497 -13.86 -9.52 28.51
C ARG A 497 -13.94 -9.61 26.99
N LEU A 498 -14.96 -10.26 26.45
CA LEU A 498 -15.19 -10.30 25.00
C LEU A 498 -15.46 -8.90 24.44
N ALA A 499 -16.22 -8.05 25.14
CA ALA A 499 -16.46 -6.67 24.75
C ALA A 499 -15.19 -5.82 24.78
N ALA A 500 -14.30 -6.06 25.75
CA ALA A 500 -12.99 -5.41 25.78
C ALA A 500 -12.13 -5.79 24.55
N ILE A 501 -12.09 -7.07 24.17
CA ILE A 501 -11.44 -7.53 22.94
C ILE A 501 -12.08 -6.84 21.72
N ALA A 502 -13.40 -6.86 21.61
CA ALA A 502 -14.13 -6.28 20.50
C ALA A 502 -13.89 -4.76 20.39
N SER A 503 -13.76 -4.05 21.52
CA SER A 503 -13.43 -2.64 21.56
C SER A 503 -12.03 -2.36 21.02
N SER A 504 -11.02 -3.17 21.39
CA SER A 504 -9.67 -3.04 20.82
C SER A 504 -9.70 -3.36 19.33
N PHE A 505 -10.38 -4.43 18.92
CA PHE A 505 -10.52 -4.83 17.52
C PHE A 505 -11.15 -3.74 16.65
N ALA A 506 -12.17 -3.04 17.17
CA ALA A 506 -12.86 -1.95 16.47
C ALA A 506 -11.95 -0.78 16.06
N THR A 507 -10.80 -0.60 16.72
CA THR A 507 -9.87 0.50 16.44
C THR A 507 -9.09 0.33 15.13
N ALA A 508 -8.84 -0.91 14.71
CA ALA A 508 -8.14 -1.23 13.48
C ALA A 508 -8.51 -2.65 12.98
N PRO A 509 -9.76 -2.89 12.54
CA PRO A 509 -10.28 -4.23 12.27
C PRO A 509 -9.47 -5.02 11.23
N TYR A 510 -9.03 -4.37 10.15
CA TYR A 510 -8.23 -5.03 9.12
C TYR A 510 -6.80 -5.33 9.54
N ASP A 511 -6.24 -4.57 10.48
CA ASP A 511 -4.90 -4.83 11.03
C ASP A 511 -4.93 -5.90 12.13
N LEU A 512 -6.04 -5.98 12.87
CA LEU A 512 -6.23 -6.86 14.03
C LEU A 512 -7.00 -8.15 13.72
N ARG A 513 -7.42 -8.38 12.47
CA ARG A 513 -8.00 -9.66 12.04
C ARG A 513 -6.98 -10.79 11.94
N ALA A 514 -5.70 -10.45 11.81
CA ALA A 514 -4.61 -11.40 11.61
C ALA A 514 -3.63 -11.39 12.78
N GLY A 515 -2.92 -12.50 12.98
CA GLY A 515 -1.91 -12.63 14.04
C GLY A 515 -2.45 -13.11 15.39
N TRP A 516 -3.67 -13.64 15.42
CA TRP A 516 -4.17 -14.37 16.58
C TRP A 516 -3.32 -15.63 16.82
N PRO A 517 -2.92 -15.90 18.07
CA PRO A 517 -2.11 -17.07 18.38
C PRO A 517 -2.78 -18.37 17.94
N ASP A 518 -1.96 -19.34 17.52
CA ASP A 518 -2.42 -20.59 16.89
C ASP A 518 -3.46 -21.32 17.74
N LEU A 519 -3.25 -21.35 19.05
CA LEU A 519 -4.16 -21.95 20.03
C LEU A 519 -4.85 -20.89 20.89
N THR A 520 -6.17 -21.04 21.00
CA THR A 520 -6.97 -20.41 22.06
C THR A 520 -7.42 -21.50 23.02
N LEU A 521 -7.00 -21.38 24.28
CA LEU A 521 -7.19 -22.36 25.34
C LEU A 521 -8.05 -21.76 26.45
N TRP A 522 -8.87 -22.58 27.09
CA TRP A 522 -9.67 -22.20 28.24
C TRP A 522 -9.83 -23.32 29.26
N ARG A 523 -9.96 -22.92 30.52
CA ARG A 523 -10.26 -23.80 31.66
C ARG A 523 -10.92 -22.95 32.73
N ASP A 524 -12.09 -23.35 33.21
CA ASP A 524 -12.92 -22.56 34.11
C ASP A 524 -13.14 -21.12 33.61
N ARG A 525 -12.56 -20.12 34.30
CA ARG A 525 -12.60 -18.70 33.93
C ARG A 525 -11.26 -18.17 33.38
N GLU A 526 -10.32 -19.07 33.14
CA GLU A 526 -9.00 -18.77 32.58
C GLU A 526 -9.02 -18.93 31.07
N VAL A 527 -8.40 -17.97 30.38
CA VAL A 527 -8.20 -18.01 28.93
C VAL A 527 -6.74 -17.73 28.65
N ARG A 528 -6.14 -18.61 27.86
CA ARG A 528 -4.74 -18.57 27.46
C ARG A 528 -4.63 -18.58 25.94
N PHE A 529 -3.72 -17.77 25.42
CA PHE A 529 -3.36 -17.79 24.01
C PHE A 529 -1.94 -18.33 23.86
N ALA A 530 -1.75 -19.33 23.01
CA ALA A 530 -0.45 -19.96 22.79
C ALA A 530 -0.08 -19.92 21.31
N GLU A 531 1.05 -19.26 21.03
CA GLU A 531 1.67 -19.17 19.70
C GLU A 531 2.73 -20.26 19.57
N ILE A 532 2.51 -21.21 18.67
CA ILE A 532 3.34 -22.40 18.50
C ILE A 532 4.43 -22.12 17.47
N LYS A 533 5.68 -22.40 17.84
CA LYS A 533 6.84 -22.24 16.95
C LYS A 533 7.64 -23.53 16.88
N SER A 534 7.69 -24.13 15.71
CA SER A 534 8.68 -25.16 15.40
C SER A 534 10.07 -24.52 15.25
N PRO A 535 11.18 -25.28 15.34
CA PRO A 535 12.53 -24.73 15.31
C PRO A 535 12.89 -23.91 14.06
N THR A 536 12.16 -24.11 12.96
CA THR A 536 12.36 -23.40 11.68
C THR A 536 11.50 -22.15 11.54
N ASP A 537 10.55 -21.93 12.44
CA ASP A 537 9.55 -20.87 12.28
C ASP A 537 10.07 -19.49 12.68
N GLN A 538 9.32 -18.48 12.23
CA GLN A 538 9.51 -17.09 12.62
C GLN A 538 8.19 -16.52 13.12
N MET A 539 8.28 -15.55 14.02
CA MET A 539 7.12 -14.75 14.41
C MET A 539 6.83 -13.69 13.35
N HIS A 540 5.57 -13.59 12.95
CA HIS A 540 5.06 -12.61 12.01
C HIS A 540 4.75 -11.25 12.68
N ALA A 541 4.74 -10.13 11.94
CA ALA A 541 4.44 -8.79 12.49
C ALA A 541 3.04 -8.75 13.09
N SER A 542 2.06 -9.31 12.37
CA SER A 542 0.67 -9.34 12.82
C SER A 542 0.54 -10.00 14.19
N GLN A 543 1.29 -11.07 14.45
CA GLN A 543 1.32 -11.75 15.75
C GLN A 543 1.85 -10.82 16.85
N SER A 544 3.00 -10.18 16.60
CA SER A 544 3.56 -9.23 17.57
C SER A 544 2.61 -8.06 17.81
N ARG A 545 2.01 -7.51 16.76
CA ARG A 545 1.05 -6.38 16.83
C ARG A 545 -0.18 -6.76 17.63
N LEU A 546 -0.82 -7.90 17.35
CA LEU A 546 -2.01 -8.32 18.06
C LEU A 546 -1.70 -8.59 19.55
N ILE A 547 -0.59 -9.27 19.83
CA ILE A 547 -0.16 -9.55 21.21
C ILE A 547 0.03 -8.23 21.98
N THR A 548 0.76 -7.25 21.42
CA THR A 548 1.07 -5.99 22.12
C THR A 548 -0.07 -4.98 22.13
N THR A 549 -1.00 -5.07 21.19
CA THR A 549 -2.12 -4.09 21.07
C THR A 549 -3.38 -4.58 21.77
N VAL A 550 -3.61 -5.89 21.81
CA VAL A 550 -4.86 -6.49 22.32
C VAL A 550 -4.59 -7.37 23.54
N LEU A 551 -3.79 -8.44 23.38
CA LEU A 551 -3.76 -9.51 24.39
C LEU A 551 -3.07 -9.09 25.69
N VAL A 552 -1.86 -8.56 25.61
CA VAL A 552 -1.08 -8.12 26.78
C VAL A 552 -1.73 -6.94 27.50
N PRO A 553 -2.18 -5.86 26.82
CA PRO A 553 -2.86 -4.75 27.49
C PRO A 553 -4.16 -5.15 28.20
N LEU A 554 -4.88 -6.15 27.69
CA LEU A 554 -6.09 -6.68 28.33
C LEU A 554 -5.80 -7.74 29.42
N GLY A 555 -4.52 -7.98 29.74
CA GLY A 555 -4.10 -8.87 30.82
C GLY A 555 -4.37 -10.35 30.55
N PHE A 556 -4.35 -10.78 29.29
CA PHE A 556 -4.45 -12.20 28.96
C PHE A 556 -3.14 -12.95 29.21
N ASP A 557 -3.25 -14.22 29.56
CA ASP A 557 -2.11 -15.13 29.63
C ASP A 557 -1.70 -15.52 28.21
N VAL A 558 -0.52 -15.07 27.78
CA VAL A 558 0.02 -15.34 26.45
C VAL A 558 1.36 -16.06 26.57
N ALA A 559 1.52 -17.13 25.79
CA ALA A 559 2.76 -17.89 25.70
C ALA A 559 3.26 -17.99 24.26
N LEU A 560 4.57 -17.84 24.07
CA LEU A 560 5.28 -18.33 22.90
C LEU A 560 5.81 -19.72 23.24
N VAL A 561 5.26 -20.73 22.58
CA VAL A 561 5.55 -22.13 22.81
C VAL A 561 6.54 -22.62 21.76
N GLU A 562 7.77 -22.85 22.17
CA GLU A 562 8.82 -23.42 21.31
C GLU A 562 8.77 -24.96 21.40
N VAL A 563 8.57 -25.60 20.25
CA VAL A 563 8.51 -27.05 20.14
C VAL A 563 9.91 -27.64 19.98
N GLN A 564 10.28 -28.52 20.90
CA GLN A 564 11.49 -29.32 20.82
C GLN A 564 11.17 -30.73 20.34
N ARG A 565 12.06 -31.28 19.51
CA ARG A 565 11.97 -32.68 19.09
C ARG A 565 12.35 -33.56 20.29
N SER A 566 11.43 -34.41 20.74
CA SER A 566 11.79 -35.51 21.63
C SER A 566 12.62 -36.54 20.86
N ALA A 567 13.57 -37.19 21.53
CA ALA A 567 14.31 -38.30 20.94
C ALA A 567 13.31 -39.44 20.63
N PRO A 568 13.43 -40.13 19.47
CA PRO A 568 12.66 -41.34 19.26
C PRO A 568 13.08 -42.36 20.33
N ALA A 569 12.15 -42.73 21.20
CA ALA A 569 12.35 -43.85 22.13
C ALA A 569 12.48 -45.17 21.37
#